data_AF-A0A1Q8LXH8-F1
#
_entry.id   AF-A0A1Q8LXH8-F1
#
_cell.length_a   1.000
_cell.length_b   1.000
_cell.length_c   1.000
_cell.angle_alpha   90.00
_cell.angle_beta   90.00
_cell.angle_gamma   90.00
#
_symmetry.space_group_name_H-M   'P 1'
#
loop_
_entity.id
_entity.type
_entity.pdbx_description
1 polymer ?
#
loop_
_entity_poly.entity_id
_entity_poly.type
_entity_poly.pdbx_seq_one_letter_code
_entity_poly.pdbx_strand_id
1 'polypeptide(L)'
;MAELSPHEREALKYIARFAPVNVTDAMDRVSADIVQSLINRRLIVSVGEHLDTYWDIFRDFITSGRVPIEDSYILRQAPVSVARLLRELEKDGGDSYVVEVAERFGTSENAVWNLVRELRLMGISSYEPNRVSFVDSVRNASNRDSAIRTLVGQALRRHRAYTTFLEAAERSGGRLTFEAFARKLQDVFPAVAVSRDTWVSYARVFTYWFEVGGLAVIEGKSAKVPTDGHVAQTELLNRVSKMKTRGSFPTSSPGPGVALLKALKEAPRPVTQLSKRELVSLRDLLRLGAITEGLDGLLEVSRPELIENGKIHEEALQNLLRQMPGGDAAWIHLADDPAATPQLIGEHIKKALGAAWSRATTISVGKHFRGWVRFAGLVTSTRRKPQAINPDREGLF
;
A
#
# COMPACT_ATOMS: atom_id res chain seq x y z
N MET A 1 -41.85 -7.93 -1.71
CA MET A 1 -42.49 -9.27 -1.78
C MET A 1 -43.99 -9.23 -2.07
N ALA A 2 -44.67 -8.06 -1.99
CA ALA A 2 -46.11 -7.96 -2.27
C ALA A 2 -46.50 -8.21 -3.75
N GLU A 3 -45.54 -8.10 -4.68
CA GLU A 3 -45.77 -8.22 -6.13
C GLU A 3 -45.26 -9.53 -6.77
N LEU A 4 -44.77 -10.47 -5.97
CA LEU A 4 -44.35 -11.79 -6.47
C LEU A 4 -45.46 -12.81 -6.24
N SER A 5 -45.71 -13.65 -7.25
CA SER A 5 -46.62 -14.77 -7.11
C SER A 5 -46.12 -15.74 -6.01
N PRO A 6 -46.99 -16.58 -5.44
CA PRO A 6 -46.57 -17.61 -4.48
C PRO A 6 -45.47 -18.51 -5.04
N HIS A 7 -45.58 -18.90 -6.31
CA HIS A 7 -44.60 -19.75 -6.99
C HIS A 7 -43.26 -19.04 -7.24
N GLU A 8 -43.29 -17.76 -7.62
CA GLU A 8 -42.07 -16.95 -7.75
C GLU A 8 -41.35 -16.77 -6.40
N ARG A 9 -42.11 -16.62 -5.30
CA ARG A 9 -41.54 -16.54 -3.95
C ARG A 9 -40.90 -17.84 -3.50
N GLU A 10 -41.53 -18.97 -3.78
CA GLU A 10 -41.00 -20.28 -3.45
C GLU A 10 -39.74 -20.59 -4.26
N ALA A 11 -39.78 -20.34 -5.57
CA ALA A 11 -38.64 -20.45 -6.46
C ALA A 11 -37.46 -19.58 -6.03
N LEU A 12 -37.72 -18.31 -5.68
CA LEU A 12 -36.69 -17.39 -5.21
C LEU A 12 -36.06 -17.86 -3.89
N LYS A 13 -36.85 -18.39 -2.95
CA LYS A 13 -36.34 -18.98 -1.69
C LYS A 13 -35.49 -20.22 -1.93
N TYR A 14 -35.93 -21.10 -2.83
CA TYR A 14 -35.19 -22.28 -3.21
C TYR A 14 -33.83 -21.89 -3.81
N ILE A 15 -33.83 -21.03 -4.83
CA ILE A 15 -32.60 -20.56 -5.48
C ILE A 15 -31.70 -19.86 -4.47
N ALA A 16 -32.22 -18.96 -3.63
CA ALA A 16 -31.42 -18.26 -2.61
C ALA A 16 -30.76 -19.21 -1.60
N ARG A 17 -31.45 -20.28 -1.20
CA ARG A 17 -30.94 -21.26 -0.23
C ARG A 17 -29.80 -22.10 -0.79
N PHE A 18 -29.84 -22.40 -2.08
CA PHE A 18 -28.88 -23.29 -2.76
C PHE A 18 -27.94 -22.56 -3.71
N ALA A 19 -28.01 -21.22 -3.78
CA ALA A 19 -27.16 -20.42 -4.65
C ALA A 19 -25.68 -20.51 -4.27
N PRO A 20 -24.76 -20.66 -5.25
CA PRO A 20 -25.04 -20.82 -6.68
C PRO A 20 -25.60 -22.22 -6.99
N VAL A 21 -26.73 -22.28 -7.69
CA VAL A 21 -27.40 -23.54 -8.07
C VAL A 21 -27.28 -23.77 -9.57
N ASN A 22 -27.06 -25.00 -10.02
CA ASN A 22 -27.03 -25.31 -11.45
C ASN A 22 -28.41 -25.02 -12.09
N VAL A 23 -28.43 -24.44 -13.30
CA VAL A 23 -29.66 -24.10 -14.03
C VAL A 23 -30.52 -25.34 -14.26
N THR A 24 -29.91 -26.48 -14.61
CA THR A 24 -30.63 -27.74 -14.84
C THR A 24 -31.28 -28.24 -13.55
N ASP A 25 -30.53 -28.25 -12.43
CA ASP A 25 -31.05 -28.64 -11.11
C ASP A 25 -32.14 -27.70 -10.59
N ALA A 26 -32.07 -26.41 -10.96
CA ALA A 26 -33.10 -25.44 -10.63
C ALA A 26 -34.36 -25.64 -11.49
N MET A 27 -34.19 -25.98 -12.77
CA MET A 27 -35.29 -26.20 -13.72
C MET A 27 -36.09 -27.48 -13.44
N ASP A 28 -35.52 -28.45 -12.73
CA ASP A 28 -36.24 -29.63 -12.22
C ASP A 28 -37.32 -29.29 -11.19
N ARG A 29 -37.22 -28.11 -10.55
CA ARG A 29 -38.15 -27.67 -9.48
C ARG A 29 -38.85 -26.35 -9.77
N VAL A 30 -38.30 -25.54 -10.67
CA VAL A 30 -38.79 -24.20 -11.00
C VAL A 30 -38.96 -24.09 -12.51
N SER A 31 -40.14 -23.68 -12.96
CA SER A 31 -40.41 -23.54 -14.39
C SER A 31 -39.60 -22.40 -15.02
N ALA A 32 -39.29 -22.54 -16.32
CA ALA A 32 -38.42 -21.62 -17.06
C ALA A 32 -38.98 -20.17 -17.10
N ASP A 33 -40.29 -20.02 -17.17
CA ASP A 33 -41.00 -18.73 -17.15
C ASP A 33 -40.83 -18.01 -15.80
N ILE A 34 -40.85 -18.74 -14.68
CA ILE A 34 -40.60 -18.19 -13.35
C ILE A 34 -39.13 -17.77 -13.22
N VAL A 35 -38.19 -18.60 -13.68
CA VAL A 35 -36.76 -18.25 -13.69
C VAL A 35 -36.53 -16.99 -14.50
N GLN A 36 -37.11 -16.89 -15.70
CA GLN A 36 -36.98 -15.72 -16.55
C GLN A 36 -37.62 -14.47 -15.93
N SER A 37 -38.77 -14.60 -15.26
CA SER A 37 -39.40 -13.50 -14.52
C SER A 37 -38.50 -12.97 -13.41
N LEU A 38 -37.88 -13.87 -12.62
CA LEU A 38 -36.95 -13.50 -11.54
C LEU A 38 -35.66 -12.85 -12.08
N ILE A 39 -35.15 -13.29 -13.24
CA ILE A 39 -34.01 -12.64 -13.93
C ILE A 39 -34.39 -11.24 -14.40
N ASN A 40 -35.54 -11.09 -15.07
CA ASN A 40 -36.00 -9.80 -15.60
C ASN A 40 -36.20 -8.76 -14.49
N ARG A 41 -36.67 -9.21 -13.32
CA ARG A 41 -36.81 -8.39 -12.11
C ARG A 41 -35.50 -8.17 -11.35
N ARG A 42 -34.37 -8.68 -11.85
CA ARG A 42 -33.03 -8.61 -11.23
C ARG A 42 -32.99 -9.16 -9.81
N LEU A 43 -33.79 -10.19 -9.52
CA LEU A 43 -33.79 -10.87 -8.22
C LEU A 43 -32.79 -12.03 -8.20
N ILE A 44 -32.58 -12.63 -9.37
CA ILE A 44 -31.53 -13.62 -9.63
C ILE A 44 -30.72 -13.22 -10.88
N VAL A 45 -29.51 -13.73 -11.00
CA VAL A 45 -28.59 -13.55 -12.12
C VAL A 45 -28.15 -14.92 -12.62
N SER A 46 -28.04 -15.07 -13.94
CA SER A 46 -27.43 -16.24 -14.56
C SER A 46 -25.95 -15.97 -14.83
N VAL A 47 -25.08 -16.84 -14.30
CA VAL A 47 -23.63 -16.79 -14.52
C VAL A 47 -23.18 -18.16 -15.04
N GLY A 48 -23.03 -18.26 -16.37
CA GLY A 48 -22.75 -19.52 -17.04
C GLY A 48 -23.91 -20.51 -16.88
N GLU A 49 -23.63 -21.68 -16.30
CA GLU A 49 -24.62 -22.74 -16.03
C GLU A 49 -25.24 -22.63 -14.63
N HIS A 50 -25.02 -21.54 -13.90
CA HIS A 50 -25.50 -21.37 -12.53
C HIS A 50 -26.42 -20.16 -12.38
N LEU A 51 -27.43 -20.30 -11.51
CA LEU A 51 -28.27 -19.22 -11.00
C LEU A 51 -27.77 -18.78 -9.64
N ASP A 52 -27.67 -17.46 -9.45
CA ASP A 52 -27.34 -16.82 -8.19
C ASP A 52 -28.34 -15.68 -7.88
N THR A 53 -28.46 -15.25 -6.63
CA THR A 53 -29.21 -14.06 -6.22
C THR A 53 -28.40 -12.79 -6.45
N TYR A 54 -29.08 -11.68 -6.79
CA TYR A 54 -28.41 -10.45 -7.24
C TYR A 54 -27.54 -9.75 -6.17
N TRP A 55 -27.73 -10.00 -4.86
CA TRP A 55 -26.95 -9.42 -3.76
C TRP A 55 -26.93 -10.33 -2.51
N ASP A 56 -25.79 -10.41 -1.81
CA ASP A 56 -25.62 -11.25 -0.61
C ASP A 56 -26.58 -10.86 0.53
N ILE A 57 -26.77 -9.57 0.80
CA ILE A 57 -27.71 -9.06 1.81
C ILE A 57 -29.15 -9.46 1.48
N PHE A 58 -29.48 -9.52 0.18
CA PHE A 58 -30.80 -9.94 -0.29
C PHE A 58 -30.98 -11.45 -0.15
N ARG A 59 -29.94 -12.25 -0.43
CA ARG A 59 -29.94 -13.70 -0.20
C ARG A 59 -30.16 -14.03 1.27
N ASP A 60 -29.43 -13.38 2.15
CA ASP A 60 -29.52 -13.59 3.59
C ASP A 60 -30.90 -13.19 4.13
N PHE A 61 -31.47 -12.10 3.61
CA PHE A 61 -32.85 -11.70 3.90
C PHE A 61 -33.88 -12.73 3.41
N ILE A 62 -33.75 -13.22 2.16
CA ILE A 62 -34.67 -14.24 1.62
C ILE A 62 -34.61 -15.53 2.44
N THR A 63 -33.40 -15.92 2.86
CA THR A 63 -33.15 -17.20 3.54
C THR A 63 -33.56 -17.16 5.02
N SER A 64 -33.24 -16.06 5.72
CA SER A 64 -33.44 -15.96 7.17
C SER A 64 -34.71 -15.18 7.57
N GLY A 65 -35.32 -14.46 6.64
CA GLY A 65 -36.43 -13.54 6.94
C GLY A 65 -36.03 -12.31 7.77
N ARG A 66 -34.73 -12.16 8.06
CA ARG A 66 -34.16 -11.04 8.81
C ARG A 66 -33.19 -10.31 7.89
N VAL A 67 -33.26 -8.98 7.87
CA VAL A 67 -32.19 -8.19 7.23
C VAL A 67 -30.96 -8.38 8.13
N PRO A 68 -29.81 -8.86 7.62
CA PRO A 68 -28.58 -8.83 8.40
C PRO A 68 -28.36 -7.39 8.88
N ILE A 69 -28.28 -7.20 10.20
CA ILE A 69 -28.01 -5.88 10.78
C ILE A 69 -26.54 -5.47 10.51
N GLU A 70 -25.71 -6.45 10.12
CA GLU A 70 -24.29 -6.33 9.82
C GLU A 70 -24.03 -6.20 8.31
N ASP A 71 -23.10 -5.32 7.94
CA ASP A 71 -22.64 -5.20 6.57
C ASP A 71 -21.71 -6.35 6.18
N SER A 72 -21.92 -6.94 4.99
CA SER A 72 -21.18 -8.10 4.49
C SER A 72 -20.67 -7.88 3.06
N TYR A 73 -19.72 -6.96 2.88
CA TYR A 73 -19.07 -6.72 1.58
C TYR A 73 -17.57 -6.98 1.65
N ILE A 74 -16.94 -7.34 0.54
CA ILE A 74 -15.47 -7.46 0.48
C ILE A 74 -14.85 -6.11 0.12
N LEU A 75 -13.88 -5.70 0.95
CA LEU A 75 -12.95 -4.61 0.66
C LEU A 75 -11.81 -5.12 -0.21
N ARG A 76 -11.57 -4.46 -1.33
CA ARG A 76 -10.54 -4.87 -2.30
C ARG A 76 -9.43 -3.84 -2.42
N GLN A 77 -9.73 -2.56 -2.23
CA GLN A 77 -8.74 -1.48 -2.27
C GLN A 77 -8.19 -1.20 -0.88
N ALA A 78 -6.86 -1.17 -0.75
CA ALA A 78 -6.20 -0.80 0.50
C ALA A 78 -6.32 0.73 0.74
N PRO A 79 -6.25 1.19 2.00
CA PRO A 79 -6.34 2.61 2.31
C PRO A 79 -5.33 3.48 1.57
N VAL A 80 -4.12 2.97 1.29
CA VAL A 80 -3.09 3.71 0.55
C VAL A 80 -3.52 4.06 -0.88
N SER A 81 -4.25 3.16 -1.55
CA SER A 81 -4.76 3.37 -2.90
C SER A 81 -5.87 4.42 -2.91
N VAL A 82 -6.72 4.39 -1.87
CA VAL A 82 -7.83 5.34 -1.68
C VAL A 82 -7.33 6.71 -1.21
N ALA A 83 -6.27 6.75 -0.40
CA ALA A 83 -5.63 7.97 0.07
C ALA A 83 -5.16 8.86 -1.10
N ARG A 84 -4.64 8.26 -2.17
CA ARG A 84 -4.28 9.00 -3.38
C ARG A 84 -5.51 9.70 -3.97
N LEU A 85 -6.66 9.03 -4.02
CA LEU A 85 -7.90 9.60 -4.57
C LEU A 85 -8.40 10.75 -3.71
N LEU A 86 -8.40 10.56 -2.39
CA LEU A 86 -8.78 11.59 -1.43
C LEU A 86 -7.94 12.87 -1.60
N ARG A 87 -6.64 12.75 -1.87
CA ARG A 87 -5.74 13.91 -2.05
C ARG A 87 -5.91 14.63 -3.38
N GLU A 88 -6.36 13.96 -4.44
CA GLU A 88 -6.77 14.68 -5.66
C GLU A 88 -8.07 15.42 -5.45
N LEU A 89 -9.03 14.82 -4.74
CA LEU A 89 -10.28 15.50 -4.41
C LEU A 89 -10.02 16.74 -3.55
N GLU A 90 -9.06 16.70 -2.62
CA GLU A 90 -8.63 17.87 -1.85
C GLU A 90 -8.23 19.08 -2.73
N LYS A 91 -7.56 18.84 -3.87
CA LYS A 91 -7.16 19.92 -4.79
C LYS A 91 -8.36 20.68 -5.34
N ASP A 92 -9.50 20.01 -5.45
CA ASP A 92 -10.76 20.57 -5.92
C ASP A 92 -11.74 20.84 -4.76
N GLY A 93 -11.23 21.05 -3.54
CA GLY A 93 -12.06 21.36 -2.36
C GLY A 93 -12.92 20.19 -1.88
N GLY A 94 -12.55 18.96 -2.25
CA GLY A 94 -13.26 17.73 -1.93
C GLY A 94 -14.29 17.32 -2.96
N ASP A 95 -14.19 17.82 -4.20
CA ASP A 95 -15.24 17.64 -5.19
C ASP A 95 -14.78 17.69 -6.64
N SER A 96 -14.99 16.62 -7.40
CA SER A 96 -14.47 16.56 -8.76
C SER A 96 -15.26 15.63 -9.67
N TYR A 97 -15.15 15.85 -10.98
CA TYR A 97 -15.66 14.92 -11.98
C TYR A 97 -14.73 13.71 -12.11
N VAL A 98 -15.32 12.53 -12.30
CA VAL A 98 -14.56 11.27 -12.40
C VAL A 98 -13.56 11.30 -13.56
N VAL A 99 -13.94 11.90 -14.69
CA VAL A 99 -13.06 12.05 -15.86
C VAL A 99 -11.82 12.89 -15.54
N GLU A 100 -11.98 14.01 -14.84
CA GLU A 100 -10.87 14.89 -14.47
C GLU A 100 -9.92 14.21 -13.47
N VAL A 101 -10.49 13.47 -12.51
CA VAL A 101 -9.70 12.65 -11.58
C VAL A 101 -8.94 11.55 -12.33
N ALA A 102 -9.57 10.89 -13.30
CA ALA A 102 -8.94 9.84 -14.10
C ALA A 102 -7.77 10.36 -14.94
N GLU A 103 -7.94 11.53 -15.57
CA GLU A 103 -6.90 12.24 -16.31
C GLU A 103 -5.71 12.61 -15.42
N ARG A 104 -5.96 13.24 -14.26
CA ARG A 104 -4.89 13.58 -13.29
C ARG A 104 -4.19 12.34 -12.74
N PHE A 105 -4.91 11.23 -12.60
CA PHE A 105 -4.34 9.96 -12.16
C PHE A 105 -3.52 9.22 -13.22
N GLY A 106 -3.72 9.53 -14.51
CA GLY A 106 -3.21 8.74 -15.62
C GLY A 106 -3.80 7.32 -15.62
N THR A 107 -5.09 7.18 -15.31
CA THR A 107 -5.79 5.89 -15.24
C THR A 107 -7.16 5.95 -15.92
N SER A 108 -7.87 4.83 -16.02
CA SER A 108 -9.24 4.79 -16.54
C SER A 108 -10.29 5.22 -15.51
N GLU A 109 -11.44 5.74 -15.98
CA GLU A 109 -12.58 6.04 -15.12
C GLU A 109 -13.05 4.83 -14.31
N ASN A 110 -13.02 3.62 -14.90
CA ASN A 110 -13.32 2.38 -14.19
C ASN A 110 -12.40 2.13 -12.99
N ALA A 111 -11.11 2.48 -13.10
CA ALA A 111 -10.19 2.37 -11.97
C ALA A 111 -10.51 3.40 -10.88
N VAL A 112 -10.94 4.61 -11.25
CA VAL A 112 -11.43 5.61 -10.29
C VAL A 112 -12.70 5.12 -9.61
N TRP A 113 -13.67 4.58 -10.36
CA TRP A 113 -14.91 4.02 -9.80
C TRP A 113 -14.65 2.89 -8.79
N ASN A 114 -13.64 2.06 -9.04
CA ASN A 114 -13.22 1.04 -8.08
C ASN A 114 -12.69 1.62 -6.77
N LEU A 115 -12.03 2.78 -6.79
CA LEU A 115 -11.57 3.46 -5.57
C LEU A 115 -12.72 4.21 -4.88
N VAL A 116 -13.61 4.84 -5.65
CA VAL A 116 -14.80 5.54 -5.16
C VAL A 116 -15.76 4.59 -4.46
N ARG A 117 -15.88 3.36 -4.93
CA ARG A 117 -16.68 2.33 -4.26
C ARG A 117 -16.26 2.18 -2.80
N GLU A 118 -14.96 2.12 -2.51
CA GLU A 118 -14.45 1.99 -1.16
C GLU A 118 -14.72 3.23 -0.31
N LEU A 119 -14.67 4.44 -0.90
CA LEU A 119 -15.10 5.67 -0.22
C LEU A 119 -16.57 5.64 0.17
N ARG A 120 -17.43 5.15 -0.72
CA ARG A 120 -18.88 5.02 -0.48
C ARG A 120 -19.18 4.02 0.63
N LEU A 121 -18.52 2.85 0.62
CA LEU A 121 -18.68 1.83 1.65
C LEU A 121 -18.29 2.34 3.05
N MET A 122 -17.31 3.24 3.12
CA MET A 122 -16.86 3.87 4.35
C MET A 122 -17.65 5.13 4.73
N GLY A 123 -18.65 5.53 3.92
CA GLY A 123 -19.45 6.74 4.14
C GLY A 123 -18.71 8.06 3.91
N ILE A 124 -17.53 8.04 3.26
CA ILE A 124 -16.70 9.23 3.00
C ILE A 124 -17.24 10.04 1.80
N SER A 125 -17.90 9.36 0.86
CA SER A 125 -18.51 9.98 -0.33
C SER A 125 -19.92 9.46 -0.56
N SER A 126 -20.80 10.29 -1.10
CA SER A 126 -22.14 9.90 -1.54
C SER A 126 -22.15 9.34 -2.97
N TYR A 127 -23.27 8.72 -3.37
CA TYR A 127 -23.48 8.38 -4.77
C TYR A 127 -23.89 9.63 -5.54
N GLU A 128 -23.07 10.01 -6.52
CA GLU A 128 -23.40 11.02 -7.53
C GLU A 128 -22.97 10.47 -8.91
N PRO A 129 -23.79 10.61 -9.96
CA PRO A 129 -23.40 10.24 -11.32
C PRO A 129 -22.19 11.05 -11.79
N ASN A 130 -21.18 10.37 -12.34
CA ASN A 130 -19.96 10.97 -12.95
C ASN A 130 -19.16 11.91 -12.03
N ARG A 131 -19.42 11.87 -10.73
CA ARG A 131 -18.86 12.82 -9.77
C ARG A 131 -18.48 12.12 -8.48
N VAL A 132 -17.46 12.66 -7.82
CA VAL A 132 -16.99 12.18 -6.52
C VAL A 132 -16.86 13.39 -5.61
N SER A 133 -17.65 13.39 -4.55
CA SER A 133 -17.73 14.47 -3.58
C SER A 133 -17.54 13.91 -2.17
N PHE A 134 -16.84 14.65 -1.32
CA PHE A 134 -16.89 14.41 0.11
C PHE A 134 -18.30 14.67 0.64
N VAL A 135 -18.74 13.82 1.56
CA VAL A 135 -19.91 14.13 2.39
C VAL A 135 -19.64 15.38 3.23
N ASP A 136 -20.70 16.09 3.62
CA ASP A 136 -20.57 17.38 4.34
C ASP A 136 -19.78 17.27 5.65
N SER A 137 -19.90 16.15 6.36
CA SER A 137 -19.16 15.89 7.60
C SER A 137 -17.65 15.80 7.40
N VAL A 138 -17.19 15.45 6.19
CA VAL A 138 -15.77 15.48 5.81
C VAL A 138 -15.42 16.83 5.22
N ARG A 139 -16.21 17.33 4.26
CA ARG A 139 -15.95 18.60 3.57
C ARG A 139 -15.77 19.78 4.53
N ASN A 140 -16.64 19.87 5.53
CA ASN A 140 -16.71 20.99 6.47
C ASN A 140 -15.92 20.75 7.76
N ALA A 141 -15.23 19.62 7.89
CA ALA A 141 -14.43 19.32 9.08
C ALA A 141 -13.16 20.18 9.14
N SER A 142 -12.86 20.70 10.33
CA SER A 142 -11.58 21.37 10.61
C SER A 142 -10.38 20.42 10.50
N ASN A 143 -10.59 19.14 10.80
CA ASN A 143 -9.64 18.06 10.56
C ASN A 143 -10.33 16.93 9.78
N ARG A 144 -10.18 16.95 8.46
CA ARG A 144 -10.80 15.98 7.54
C ARG A 144 -10.31 14.56 7.76
N ASP A 145 -9.03 14.37 8.10
CA ASP A 145 -8.47 13.06 8.43
C ASP A 145 -9.15 12.45 9.67
N SER A 146 -9.47 13.27 10.67
CA SER A 146 -10.25 12.85 11.86
C SER A 146 -11.69 12.47 11.50
N ALA A 147 -12.34 13.27 10.64
CA ALA A 147 -13.69 12.96 10.15
C ALA A 147 -13.73 11.64 9.37
N ILE A 148 -12.78 11.43 8.46
CA ILE A 148 -12.62 10.18 7.71
C ILE A 148 -12.41 8.99 8.66
N ARG A 149 -11.50 9.13 9.64
CA ARG A 149 -11.25 8.12 10.68
C ARG A 149 -12.54 7.69 11.39
N THR A 150 -13.35 8.67 11.75
CA THR A 150 -14.62 8.47 12.45
C THR A 150 -15.60 7.68 11.58
N LEU A 151 -15.76 8.06 10.32
CA LEU A 151 -16.66 7.38 9.38
C LEU A 151 -16.20 5.95 9.08
N VAL A 152 -14.92 5.74 8.82
CA VAL A 152 -14.32 4.41 8.62
C VAL A 152 -14.56 3.53 9.86
N GLY A 153 -14.30 4.07 11.05
CA GLY A 153 -14.52 3.36 12.31
C GLY A 153 -15.99 3.03 12.56
N GLN A 154 -16.93 3.88 12.16
CA GLN A 154 -18.37 3.62 12.27
C GLN A 154 -18.82 2.53 11.30
N ALA A 155 -18.42 2.61 10.03
CA ALA A 155 -18.76 1.63 9.00
C ALA A 155 -18.23 0.23 9.37
N LEU A 156 -16.96 0.15 9.79
CA LEU A 156 -16.32 -1.13 10.05
C LEU A 156 -16.74 -1.78 11.37
N ARG A 157 -17.16 -1.01 12.38
CA ARG A 157 -17.71 -1.59 13.62
C ARG A 157 -18.96 -2.42 13.39
N ARG A 158 -19.74 -2.08 12.35
CA ARG A 158 -20.96 -2.80 11.95
C ARG A 158 -20.69 -3.95 10.97
N HIS A 159 -19.44 -4.12 10.55
CA HIS A 159 -19.09 -5.04 9.48
C HIS A 159 -18.74 -6.42 10.04
N ARG A 160 -19.31 -7.49 9.44
CA ARG A 160 -19.14 -8.87 9.91
C ARG A 160 -17.69 -9.33 10.00
N ALA A 161 -16.83 -8.86 9.09
CA ALA A 161 -15.39 -9.15 9.12
C ALA A 161 -14.69 -8.60 10.37
N TYR A 162 -15.15 -7.48 10.94
CA TYR A 162 -14.57 -6.93 12.16
C TYR A 162 -15.00 -7.72 13.39
N THR A 163 -16.29 -8.08 13.49
CA THR A 163 -16.79 -9.01 14.53
C THR A 163 -15.98 -10.31 14.51
N THR A 164 -15.79 -10.88 13.32
CA THR A 164 -14.99 -12.11 13.12
C THR A 164 -13.53 -11.93 13.54
N PHE A 165 -12.93 -10.76 13.27
CA PHE A 165 -11.58 -10.43 13.70
C PHE A 165 -11.48 -10.39 15.23
N LEU A 166 -12.41 -9.71 15.90
CA LEU A 166 -12.43 -9.59 17.37
C LEU A 166 -12.53 -10.96 18.03
N GLU A 167 -13.51 -11.78 17.63
CA GLU A 167 -13.69 -13.11 18.22
C GLU A 167 -12.48 -14.04 18.00
N ALA A 168 -11.81 -13.92 16.85
CA ALA A 168 -10.63 -14.73 16.56
C ALA A 168 -9.39 -14.22 17.32
N ALA A 169 -9.26 -12.91 17.49
CA ALA A 169 -8.18 -12.29 18.25
C ALA A 169 -8.31 -12.59 19.75
N GLU A 170 -9.51 -12.53 20.32
CA GLU A 170 -9.78 -12.86 21.72
C GLU A 170 -9.30 -14.28 22.07
N ARG A 171 -9.65 -15.26 21.22
CA ARG A 171 -9.20 -16.66 21.36
C ARG A 171 -7.69 -16.85 21.17
N SER A 172 -6.99 -15.84 20.67
CA SER A 172 -5.56 -15.86 20.31
C SER A 172 -4.71 -14.88 21.13
N GLY A 173 -5.19 -14.46 22.31
CA GLY A 173 -4.46 -13.54 23.20
C GLY A 173 -4.42 -12.09 22.70
N GLY A 174 -5.49 -11.64 22.03
CA GLY A 174 -5.66 -10.27 21.53
C GLY A 174 -4.96 -9.97 20.20
N ARG A 175 -4.37 -10.99 19.54
CA ARG A 175 -3.59 -10.82 18.30
C ARG A 175 -3.91 -11.90 17.27
N LEU A 176 -4.00 -11.50 16.01
CA LEU A 176 -4.32 -12.40 14.90
C LEU A 176 -3.39 -12.17 13.71
N THR A 177 -2.85 -13.25 13.11
CA THR A 177 -2.04 -13.15 11.89
C THR A 177 -2.93 -12.95 10.66
N PHE A 178 -2.40 -12.34 9.60
CA PHE A 178 -3.17 -12.17 8.35
C PHE A 178 -3.61 -13.50 7.76
N GLU A 179 -2.77 -14.54 7.86
CA GLU A 179 -3.09 -15.89 7.39
C GLU A 179 -4.19 -16.55 8.23
N ALA A 180 -4.20 -16.32 9.55
CA ALA A 180 -5.27 -16.83 10.40
C ALA A 180 -6.59 -16.09 10.17
N PHE A 181 -6.53 -14.77 10.01
CA PHE A 181 -7.71 -13.97 9.68
C PHE A 181 -8.29 -14.33 8.31
N ALA A 182 -7.44 -14.56 7.31
CA ALA A 182 -7.86 -14.99 5.97
C ALA A 182 -8.70 -16.28 5.97
N ARG A 183 -8.33 -17.26 6.82
CA ARG A 183 -9.14 -18.49 6.99
C ARG A 183 -10.52 -18.19 7.56
N LYS A 184 -10.60 -17.33 8.57
CA LYS A 184 -11.89 -16.92 9.15
C LYS A 184 -12.72 -16.09 8.18
N LEU A 185 -12.07 -15.30 7.34
CA LEU A 185 -12.74 -14.48 6.33
C LEU A 185 -13.38 -15.34 5.22
N GLN A 186 -12.80 -16.51 4.89
CA GLN A 186 -13.42 -17.48 3.97
C GLN A 186 -14.78 -17.96 4.50
N ASP A 187 -14.86 -18.27 5.80
CA ASP A 187 -16.09 -18.72 6.45
C ASP A 187 -17.17 -17.62 6.46
N VAL A 188 -16.77 -16.35 6.47
CA VAL A 188 -17.68 -15.18 6.39
C VAL A 188 -18.27 -15.01 5.00
N PHE A 189 -17.53 -15.38 3.95
CA PHE A 189 -17.86 -15.13 2.55
C PHE A 189 -17.78 -16.42 1.71
N PRO A 190 -18.63 -17.43 2.00
CA PRO A 190 -18.52 -18.76 1.39
C PRO A 190 -18.79 -18.77 -0.12
N ALA A 191 -19.53 -17.80 -0.64
CA ALA A 191 -19.82 -17.66 -2.07
C ALA A 191 -18.61 -17.16 -2.89
N VAL A 192 -17.55 -16.68 -2.23
CA VAL A 192 -16.40 -16.07 -2.91
C VAL A 192 -15.32 -17.11 -3.18
N ALA A 193 -15.29 -17.61 -4.40
CA ALA A 193 -14.26 -18.56 -4.86
C ALA A 193 -13.01 -17.80 -5.36
N VAL A 194 -12.02 -17.61 -4.48
CA VAL A 194 -10.72 -17.03 -4.86
C VAL A 194 -9.55 -17.80 -4.25
N SER A 195 -8.34 -17.57 -4.78
CA SER A 195 -7.13 -18.22 -4.29
C SER A 195 -6.83 -17.89 -2.82
N ARG A 196 -6.04 -18.75 -2.17
CA ARG A 196 -5.56 -18.52 -0.80
C ARG A 196 -4.79 -17.20 -0.67
N ASP A 197 -3.97 -16.86 -1.66
CA ASP A 197 -3.20 -15.61 -1.66
C ASP A 197 -4.11 -14.38 -1.79
N THR A 198 -5.20 -14.50 -2.54
CA THR A 198 -6.25 -13.46 -2.62
C THR A 198 -6.93 -13.26 -1.27
N TRP A 199 -7.24 -14.34 -0.56
CA TRP A 199 -7.80 -14.25 0.80
C TRP A 199 -6.86 -13.58 1.80
N VAL A 200 -5.56 -13.88 1.75
CA VAL A 200 -4.56 -13.18 2.57
C VAL A 200 -4.49 -11.69 2.20
N SER A 201 -4.66 -11.37 0.91
CA SER A 201 -4.70 -9.99 0.44
C SER A 201 -5.93 -9.25 0.97
N TYR A 202 -7.12 -9.86 0.94
CA TYR A 202 -8.33 -9.31 1.54
C TYR A 202 -8.20 -9.13 3.05
N ALA A 203 -7.66 -10.12 3.77
CA ALA A 203 -7.39 -10.02 5.20
C ALA A 203 -6.49 -8.81 5.50
N ARG A 204 -5.43 -8.58 4.71
CA ARG A 204 -4.58 -7.40 4.84
C ARG A 204 -5.34 -6.11 4.60
N VAL A 205 -6.11 -6.04 3.51
CA VAL A 205 -6.92 -4.86 3.17
C VAL A 205 -7.87 -4.50 4.32
N PHE A 206 -8.62 -5.47 4.84
CA PHE A 206 -9.47 -5.27 6.01
C PHE A 206 -8.68 -4.76 7.22
N THR A 207 -7.56 -5.39 7.57
CA THR A 207 -6.76 -4.95 8.73
C THR A 207 -6.16 -3.57 8.56
N TYR A 208 -5.79 -3.15 7.34
CA TYR A 208 -5.34 -1.79 7.08
C TYR A 208 -6.47 -0.78 7.27
N TRP A 209 -7.68 -1.12 6.85
CA TRP A 209 -8.86 -0.29 7.11
C TRP A 209 -9.25 -0.26 8.59
N PHE A 210 -9.10 -1.37 9.32
CA PHE A 210 -9.26 -1.38 10.78
C PHE A 210 -8.26 -0.45 11.45
N GLU A 211 -7.00 -0.45 11.00
CA GLU A 211 -5.97 0.47 11.51
C GLU A 211 -6.32 1.94 11.23
N VAL A 212 -6.85 2.26 10.04
CA VAL A 212 -7.37 3.59 9.75
C VAL A 212 -8.48 3.96 10.73
N GLY A 213 -9.47 3.10 10.93
CA GLY A 213 -10.60 3.36 11.83
C GLY A 213 -10.27 3.31 13.34
N GLY A 214 -9.01 3.05 13.71
CA GLY A 214 -8.60 2.86 15.11
C GLY A 214 -9.16 1.61 15.77
N LEU A 215 -9.45 0.60 14.97
CA LEU A 215 -10.03 -0.68 15.37
C LEU A 215 -8.99 -1.81 15.48
N ALA A 216 -7.78 -1.58 14.97
CA ALA A 216 -6.67 -2.53 15.07
C ALA A 216 -5.32 -1.80 15.07
N VAL A 217 -4.28 -2.44 15.62
CA VAL A 217 -2.88 -1.99 15.52
C VAL A 217 -2.08 -3.06 14.79
N ILE A 218 -1.35 -2.67 13.74
CA ILE A 218 -0.59 -3.63 12.92
C ILE A 218 0.84 -3.79 13.44
N GLU A 219 1.23 -5.04 13.67
CA GLU A 219 2.57 -5.43 14.11
C GLU A 219 3.10 -6.55 13.22
N GLY A 220 4.02 -6.20 12.32
CA GLY A 220 4.64 -7.15 11.40
C GLY A 220 3.63 -7.79 10.43
N LYS A 221 3.31 -9.07 10.66
CA LYS A 221 2.33 -9.86 9.87
C LYS A 221 1.04 -10.17 10.64
N SER A 222 0.83 -9.45 11.74
CA SER A 222 -0.35 -9.61 12.59
C SER A 222 -0.99 -8.26 12.89
N ALA A 223 -2.25 -8.30 13.28
CA ALA A 223 -2.97 -7.18 13.84
C ALA A 223 -3.44 -7.55 15.26
N LYS A 224 -3.41 -6.58 16.18
CA LYS A 224 -3.92 -6.72 17.54
C LYS A 224 -5.10 -5.81 17.79
N VAL A 225 -5.97 -6.21 18.71
CA VAL A 225 -7.03 -5.34 19.22
C VAL A 225 -6.36 -4.18 19.98
N PRO A 226 -6.74 -2.91 19.74
CA PRO A 226 -6.17 -1.78 20.44
C PRO A 226 -6.52 -1.81 21.94
N THR A 227 -5.65 -1.26 22.77
CA THR A 227 -5.97 -1.00 24.18
C THR A 227 -6.90 0.22 24.31
N ASP A 228 -7.66 0.30 25.39
CA ASP A 228 -8.50 1.47 25.68
C ASP A 228 -7.69 2.77 25.63
N GLY A 229 -8.26 3.79 24.99
CA GLY A 229 -7.59 5.07 24.78
C GLY A 229 -6.60 5.11 23.60
N HIS A 230 -6.48 4.03 22.80
CA HIS A 230 -5.68 4.08 21.58
C HIS A 230 -6.21 5.12 20.59
N VAL A 231 -5.35 6.07 20.24
CA VAL A 231 -5.62 7.04 19.16
C VAL A 231 -4.91 6.58 17.90
N ALA A 232 -5.69 6.25 16.88
CA ALA A 232 -5.14 5.93 15.57
C ALA A 232 -4.38 7.14 15.00
N GLN A 233 -3.14 6.92 14.60
CA GLN A 233 -2.30 7.96 14.00
C GLN A 233 -2.27 7.89 12.46
N THR A 234 -2.99 6.94 11.86
CA THR A 234 -3.01 6.76 10.41
C THR A 234 -3.76 7.88 9.72
N GLU A 235 -3.02 8.78 9.08
CA GLU A 235 -3.56 9.82 8.20
C GLU A 235 -3.66 9.29 6.77
N LEU A 236 -4.72 9.66 6.05
CA LEU A 236 -4.93 9.35 4.63
C LEU A 236 -4.68 10.59 3.77
N LEU A 237 -5.09 11.77 4.24
CA LEU A 237 -4.85 13.02 3.52
C LEU A 237 -3.44 13.56 3.78
N ASN A 238 -3.00 13.54 5.04
CA ASN A 238 -1.74 14.18 5.45
C ASN A 238 -0.53 13.24 5.48
N ARG A 239 -0.68 11.95 5.13
CA ARG A 239 0.41 10.98 5.23
C ARG A 239 1.35 11.05 4.01
N VAL A 240 2.58 11.49 4.25
CA VAL A 240 3.71 11.26 3.36
C VAL A 240 4.01 9.75 3.32
N SER A 241 3.85 9.12 2.15
CA SER A 241 4.04 7.68 1.95
C SER A 241 5.51 7.31 2.18
N LYS A 242 5.84 6.73 3.33
CA LYS A 242 7.18 6.14 3.58
C LYS A 242 7.21 4.73 2.98
N MET A 243 7.66 4.60 1.73
CA MET A 243 7.92 3.30 1.11
C MET A 243 8.88 2.48 1.99
N LYS A 244 8.48 1.27 2.42
CA LYS A 244 9.35 0.38 3.21
C LYS A 244 10.51 -0.12 2.36
N THR A 245 11.71 0.39 2.61
CA THR A 245 12.95 -0.15 2.02
C THR A 245 13.51 -1.27 2.92
N ARG A 246 13.79 -2.45 2.36
CA ARG A 246 14.51 -3.52 3.07
C ARG A 246 16.02 -3.29 2.98
N GLY A 247 16.75 -3.39 4.08
CA GLY A 247 18.20 -3.17 4.10
C GLY A 247 18.56 -1.69 4.20
N SER A 248 19.74 -1.43 4.74
CA SER A 248 20.12 -0.18 5.38
C SER A 248 21.21 0.61 4.65
N PHE A 249 21.63 0.16 3.46
CA PHE A 249 22.50 0.92 2.57
C PHE A 249 22.19 0.59 1.09
N PRO A 250 22.39 1.52 0.13
CA PRO A 250 22.31 1.24 -1.29
C PRO A 250 23.14 0.04 -1.74
N THR A 251 22.55 -0.82 -2.57
CA THR A 251 23.18 -2.07 -3.01
C THR A 251 23.51 -2.12 -4.50
N SER A 252 23.23 -1.03 -5.22
CA SER A 252 23.52 -0.90 -6.65
C SER A 252 24.47 0.27 -6.94
N SER A 253 24.98 0.30 -8.17
CA SER A 253 25.85 1.39 -8.63
C SER A 253 25.10 2.74 -8.61
N PRO A 254 25.77 3.84 -8.22
CA PRO A 254 25.15 5.16 -8.08
C PRO A 254 24.66 5.77 -9.40
N GLY A 255 25.31 5.50 -10.54
CA GLY A 255 25.03 6.15 -11.82
C GLY A 255 23.55 6.11 -12.24
N PRO A 256 22.92 4.91 -12.31
CA PRO A 256 21.48 4.79 -12.55
C PRO A 256 20.60 5.54 -11.54
N GLY A 257 21.00 5.58 -10.26
CA GLY A 257 20.28 6.34 -9.23
C GLY A 257 20.38 7.85 -9.44
N VAL A 258 21.56 8.35 -9.77
CA VAL A 258 21.78 9.77 -10.11
C VAL A 258 21.01 10.16 -11.37
N ALA A 259 21.00 9.30 -12.39
CA ALA A 259 20.22 9.53 -13.60
C ALA A 259 18.71 9.61 -13.32
N LEU A 260 18.20 8.69 -12.49
CA LEU A 260 16.80 8.69 -12.07
C LEU A 260 16.44 9.92 -11.23
N LEU A 261 17.32 10.32 -10.30
CA LEU A 261 17.18 11.56 -9.52
C LEU A 261 17.01 12.79 -10.43
N LYS A 262 17.89 12.94 -11.42
CA LYS A 262 17.83 14.04 -12.39
C LYS A 262 16.55 13.97 -13.22
N ALA A 263 16.20 12.80 -13.73
CA ALA A 263 14.97 12.62 -14.52
C ALA A 263 13.71 12.99 -13.72
N LEU A 264 13.64 12.63 -12.43
CA LEU A 264 12.51 12.95 -11.56
C LEU A 264 12.46 14.42 -11.13
N LYS A 265 13.60 15.12 -11.10
CA LYS A 265 13.63 16.57 -10.88
C LYS A 265 13.04 17.34 -12.05
N GLU A 266 13.33 16.90 -13.28
CA GLU A 266 12.79 17.50 -14.50
C GLU A 266 11.31 17.11 -14.73
N ALA A 267 10.98 15.84 -14.48
CA ALA A 267 9.64 15.30 -14.71
C ALA A 267 9.25 14.32 -13.60
N PRO A 268 8.60 14.81 -12.52
CA PRO A 268 8.01 13.95 -11.49
C PRO A 268 7.02 12.97 -12.11
N ARG A 269 7.10 11.70 -11.72
CA ARG A 269 6.24 10.62 -12.25
C ARG A 269 6.00 9.53 -11.22
N PRO A 270 4.87 8.81 -11.29
CA PRO A 270 4.54 7.77 -10.31
C PRO A 270 5.40 6.52 -10.50
N VAL A 271 5.47 5.70 -9.44
CA VAL A 271 6.21 4.42 -9.43
C VAL A 271 5.81 3.49 -10.59
N THR A 272 4.54 3.50 -11.00
CA THR A 272 3.99 2.66 -12.07
C THR A 272 4.60 2.94 -13.44
N GLN A 273 5.16 4.14 -13.65
CA GLN A 273 5.80 4.53 -14.90
C GLN A 273 7.31 4.24 -14.93
N LEU A 274 7.86 3.65 -13.86
CA LEU A 274 9.28 3.28 -13.80
C LEU A 274 9.52 1.91 -14.43
N SER A 275 10.60 1.81 -15.19
CA SER A 275 11.11 0.54 -15.69
C SER A 275 11.63 -0.35 -14.56
N LYS A 276 11.77 -1.66 -14.83
CA LYS A 276 12.36 -2.62 -13.88
C LYS A 276 13.75 -2.20 -13.38
N ARG A 277 14.54 -1.52 -14.23
CA ARG A 277 15.88 -1.02 -13.85
C ARG A 277 15.78 0.17 -12.91
N GLU A 278 14.89 1.11 -13.20
CA GLU A 278 14.64 2.28 -12.35
C GLU A 278 14.05 1.88 -10.99
N LEU A 279 13.23 0.83 -10.92
CA LEU A 279 12.72 0.31 -9.65
C LEU A 279 13.83 -0.19 -8.70
N VAL A 280 14.97 -0.65 -9.23
CA VAL A 280 16.14 -1.01 -8.39
C VAL A 280 16.76 0.25 -7.82
N SER A 281 16.98 1.27 -8.65
CA SER A 281 17.54 2.55 -8.25
C SER A 281 16.62 3.32 -7.29
N LEU A 282 15.31 3.31 -7.52
CA LEU A 282 14.30 3.90 -6.65
C LEU A 282 14.45 3.40 -5.20
N ARG A 283 14.61 2.09 -5.01
CA ARG A 283 14.79 1.52 -3.67
C ARG A 283 16.03 2.07 -2.97
N ASP A 284 17.14 2.24 -3.69
CA ASP A 284 18.37 2.79 -3.15
C ASP A 284 18.24 4.29 -2.82
N LEU A 285 17.54 5.05 -3.66
CA LEU A 285 17.29 6.48 -3.46
C LEU A 285 16.34 6.74 -2.28
N LEU A 286 15.30 5.93 -2.13
CA LEU A 286 14.43 5.95 -0.95
C LEU A 286 15.17 5.55 0.33
N ARG A 287 16.13 4.60 0.26
CA ARG A 287 16.99 4.25 1.40
C ARG A 287 17.87 5.41 1.82
N LEU A 288 18.44 6.14 0.85
CA LEU A 288 19.25 7.33 1.10
C LEU A 288 18.42 8.52 1.59
N GLY A 289 17.08 8.46 1.49
CA GLY A 289 16.21 9.61 1.71
C GLY A 289 16.34 10.69 0.63
N ALA A 290 16.89 10.35 -0.54
CA ALA A 290 17.10 11.27 -1.66
C ALA A 290 15.82 11.53 -2.48
N ILE A 291 14.86 10.61 -2.40
CA ILE A 291 13.56 10.71 -3.06
C ILE A 291 12.47 10.44 -2.02
N THR A 292 11.33 11.10 -2.21
CA THR A 292 10.07 10.83 -1.51
C THR A 292 8.96 10.63 -2.53
N GLU A 293 7.85 10.05 -2.08
CA GLU A 293 6.61 10.08 -2.84
C GLU A 293 5.79 11.28 -2.35
N GLY A 294 5.49 12.21 -3.26
CA GLY A 294 4.64 13.37 -3.04
C GLY A 294 3.19 12.97 -2.77
N LEU A 295 2.38 13.92 -2.33
CA LEU A 295 0.96 13.69 -2.01
C LEU A 295 0.16 13.32 -3.27
N ASP A 296 0.56 13.78 -4.45
CA ASP A 296 0.00 13.38 -5.75
C ASP A 296 0.38 11.95 -6.20
N GLY A 297 1.25 11.27 -5.45
CA GLY A 297 1.79 9.95 -5.80
C GLY A 297 2.92 10.02 -6.84
N LEU A 298 3.42 11.22 -7.14
CA LEU A 298 4.61 11.41 -7.96
C LEU A 298 5.85 11.24 -7.11
N LEU A 299 6.90 10.68 -7.71
CA LEU A 299 8.19 10.60 -7.06
C LEU A 299 8.91 11.93 -7.22
N GLU A 300 9.31 12.51 -6.09
CA GLU A 300 9.95 13.81 -6.01
C GLU A 300 11.31 13.70 -5.32
N VAL A 301 12.21 14.62 -5.64
CA VAL A 301 13.47 14.75 -4.91
C VAL A 301 13.16 15.30 -3.51
N SER A 302 13.54 14.57 -2.45
CA SER A 302 13.18 14.91 -1.07
C SER A 302 13.66 16.28 -0.60
N ARG A 303 14.72 16.78 -1.24
CA ARG A 303 15.40 18.03 -0.94
C ARG A 303 15.62 18.78 -2.25
N PRO A 304 14.93 19.90 -2.49
CA PRO A 304 15.04 20.64 -3.75
C PRO A 304 16.48 20.99 -4.12
N GLU A 305 17.32 21.27 -3.11
CA GLU A 305 18.74 21.59 -3.19
C GLU A 305 19.63 20.39 -3.58
N LEU A 306 19.14 19.15 -3.51
CA LEU A 306 19.95 17.99 -3.90
C LEU A 306 20.32 18.00 -5.38
N ILE A 307 19.51 18.69 -6.21
CA ILE A 307 19.79 18.93 -7.63
C ILE A 307 19.66 20.41 -7.94
N GLU A 308 20.79 21.04 -8.26
CA GLU A 308 20.88 22.44 -8.68
C GLU A 308 21.49 22.50 -10.08
N ASN A 309 20.85 23.24 -10.99
CA ASN A 309 21.31 23.42 -12.37
C ASN A 309 21.63 22.09 -13.10
N GLY A 310 20.81 21.05 -12.88
CA GLY A 310 20.97 19.71 -13.46
C GLY A 310 22.16 18.90 -12.92
N LYS A 311 22.83 19.38 -11.85
CA LYS A 311 23.95 18.71 -11.18
C LYS A 311 23.56 18.33 -9.75
N ILE A 312 24.20 17.29 -9.24
CA ILE A 312 24.04 16.91 -7.83
C ILE A 312 24.75 17.97 -6.99
N HIS A 313 24.08 18.48 -5.97
CA HIS A 313 24.71 19.33 -4.97
C HIS A 313 25.52 18.47 -4.00
N GLU A 314 26.84 18.65 -4.02
CA GLU A 314 27.80 17.73 -3.37
C GLU A 314 27.58 17.63 -1.86
N GLU A 315 27.42 18.77 -1.18
CA GLU A 315 27.23 18.83 0.27
C GLU A 315 25.88 18.22 0.69
N ALA A 316 24.84 18.41 -0.13
CA ALA A 316 23.52 17.84 0.16
C ALA A 316 23.57 16.30 0.08
N LEU A 317 24.25 15.75 -0.93
CA LEU A 317 24.45 14.30 -1.04
C LEU A 317 25.40 13.76 0.03
N GLN A 318 26.47 14.49 0.37
CA GLN A 318 27.37 14.15 1.48
C GLN A 318 26.59 14.00 2.79
N ASN A 319 25.71 14.95 3.11
CA ASN A 319 24.89 14.91 4.31
C ASN A 319 24.01 13.66 4.37
N LEU A 320 23.36 13.30 3.26
CA LEU A 320 22.58 12.05 3.19
C LEU A 320 23.44 10.80 3.41
N LEU A 321 24.63 10.74 2.79
CA LEU A 321 25.52 9.59 2.92
C LEU A 321 26.09 9.43 4.34
N ARG A 322 26.48 10.53 4.98
CA ARG A 322 27.04 10.52 6.35
C ARG A 322 25.99 10.17 7.40
N GLN A 323 24.73 10.50 7.17
CA GLN A 323 23.61 10.14 8.05
C GLN A 323 23.23 8.65 8.01
N MET A 324 23.69 7.91 6.98
CA MET A 324 23.47 6.46 6.93
C MET A 324 24.29 5.74 8.01
N PRO A 325 23.82 4.61 8.57
CA PRO A 325 24.59 3.85 9.56
C PRO A 325 25.98 3.44 9.02
N GLY A 326 27.03 3.87 9.72
CA GLY A 326 28.43 3.65 9.33
C GLY A 326 28.93 4.50 8.17
N GLY A 327 28.06 5.35 7.60
CA GLY A 327 28.39 6.25 6.49
C GLY A 327 29.38 7.34 6.89
N ASP A 328 29.24 7.93 8.08
CA ASP A 328 30.18 8.93 8.58
C ASP A 328 31.60 8.36 8.78
N ALA A 329 31.72 7.20 9.43
CA ALA A 329 33.00 6.52 9.63
C ALA A 329 33.64 6.11 8.29
N ALA A 330 32.84 5.62 7.34
CA ALA A 330 33.30 5.30 5.99
C ALA A 330 33.74 6.55 5.21
N TRP A 331 33.05 7.68 5.39
CA TRP A 331 33.38 8.96 4.79
C TRP A 331 34.72 9.49 5.29
N ILE A 332 34.88 9.60 6.62
CA ILE A 332 36.12 10.08 7.26
C ILE A 332 37.31 9.24 6.79
N HIS A 333 37.15 7.91 6.78
CA HIS A 333 38.21 7.02 6.32
C HIS A 333 38.59 7.26 4.85
N LEU A 334 37.63 7.51 3.96
CA LEU A 334 37.92 7.80 2.55
C LEU A 334 38.50 9.20 2.34
N ALA A 335 38.14 10.16 3.18
CA ALA A 335 38.77 11.48 3.17
C ALA A 335 40.26 11.39 3.54
N ASP A 336 40.60 10.55 4.53
CA ASP A 336 41.97 10.34 5.00
C ASP A 336 42.80 9.43 4.07
N ASP A 337 42.21 8.31 3.60
CA ASP A 337 42.81 7.39 2.63
C ASP A 337 41.87 7.17 1.42
N PRO A 338 42.00 8.00 0.36
CA PRO A 338 41.23 7.84 -0.87
C PRO A 338 41.39 6.46 -1.54
N ALA A 339 42.47 5.74 -1.24
CA ALA A 339 42.77 4.41 -1.78
C ALA A 339 42.25 3.26 -0.89
N ALA A 340 41.55 3.55 0.20
CA ALA A 340 40.99 2.54 1.10
C ALA A 340 40.12 1.51 0.36
N THR A 341 40.37 0.23 0.62
CA THR A 341 39.76 -0.85 -0.16
C THR A 341 38.24 -0.92 0.01
N PRO A 342 37.48 -1.38 -1.00
CA PRO A 342 36.04 -1.60 -0.86
C PRO A 342 35.67 -2.52 0.32
N GLN A 343 36.50 -3.51 0.65
CA GLN A 343 36.29 -4.35 1.84
C GLN A 343 36.27 -3.50 3.10
N LEU A 344 37.30 -2.69 3.32
CA LEU A 344 37.46 -1.88 4.53
C LEU A 344 36.31 -0.88 4.70
N ILE A 345 35.90 -0.23 3.61
CA ILE A 345 34.75 0.67 3.62
C ILE A 345 33.44 -0.07 3.93
N GLY A 346 33.25 -1.26 3.35
CA GLY A 346 32.10 -2.09 3.66
C GLY A 346 32.06 -2.57 5.11
N GLU A 347 33.21 -2.80 5.76
CA GLU A 347 33.28 -3.22 7.16
C GLU A 347 32.79 -2.13 8.12
N HIS A 348 33.07 -0.86 7.86
CA HIS A 348 32.51 0.26 8.65
C HIS A 348 30.98 0.23 8.67
N ILE A 349 30.39 0.03 7.49
CA ILE A 349 28.94 -0.04 7.30
C ILE A 349 28.37 -1.32 7.93
N LYS A 350 29.00 -2.47 7.67
CA LYS A 350 28.60 -3.77 8.24
C LYS A 350 28.58 -3.75 9.78
N LYS A 351 29.64 -3.19 10.38
CA LYS A 351 29.77 -3.06 11.85
C LYS A 351 28.67 -2.18 12.42
N ALA A 352 28.43 -1.01 11.83
CA ALA A 352 27.38 -0.09 12.29
C ALA A 352 25.97 -0.70 12.19
N LEU A 353 25.76 -1.62 11.26
CA LEU A 353 24.50 -2.31 11.04
C LEU A 353 24.31 -3.59 11.85
N GLY A 354 25.34 -4.05 12.57
CA GLY A 354 25.31 -5.36 13.22
C GLY A 354 25.05 -6.51 12.24
N ALA A 355 25.46 -6.36 10.98
CA ALA A 355 25.04 -7.26 9.90
C ALA A 355 25.96 -8.47 9.74
N ALA A 356 25.38 -9.67 9.57
CA ALA A 356 26.11 -10.92 9.30
C ALA A 356 26.39 -11.12 7.80
N TRP A 357 26.95 -10.11 7.13
CA TRP A 357 27.21 -10.16 5.69
C TRP A 357 28.41 -11.03 5.31
N SER A 358 28.30 -11.71 4.17
CA SER A 358 29.42 -12.38 3.51
C SER A 358 30.48 -11.39 3.05
N ARG A 359 31.72 -11.85 2.84
CA ARG A 359 32.81 -11.02 2.30
C ARG A 359 32.43 -10.37 0.97
N ALA A 360 31.77 -11.11 0.07
CA ALA A 360 31.34 -10.60 -1.22
C ALA A 360 30.34 -9.44 -1.08
N THR A 361 29.37 -9.56 -0.17
CA THR A 361 28.40 -8.50 0.12
C THR A 361 29.08 -7.27 0.71
N THR A 362 30.02 -7.45 1.65
CA THR A 362 30.80 -6.34 2.22
C THR A 362 31.57 -5.57 1.14
N ILE A 363 32.27 -6.27 0.25
CA ILE A 363 33.01 -5.66 -0.87
C ILE A 363 32.05 -4.89 -1.78
N SER A 364 30.91 -5.48 -2.12
CA SER A 364 29.92 -4.84 -3.00
C SER A 364 29.40 -3.54 -2.40
N VAL A 365 28.97 -3.57 -1.14
CA VAL A 365 28.47 -2.38 -0.43
C VAL A 365 29.54 -1.29 -0.38
N GLY A 366 30.78 -1.62 0.01
CA GLY A 366 31.85 -0.63 0.04
C GLY A 366 32.24 -0.10 -1.35
N LYS A 367 32.13 -0.92 -2.40
CA LYS A 367 32.30 -0.47 -3.79
C LYS A 367 31.23 0.55 -4.18
N HIS A 368 29.97 0.31 -3.80
CA HIS A 368 28.87 1.23 -4.08
C HIS A 368 28.97 2.52 -3.26
N PHE A 369 29.34 2.45 -1.97
CA PHE A 369 29.63 3.62 -1.14
C PHE A 369 30.72 4.50 -1.78
N ARG A 370 31.86 3.89 -2.17
CA ARG A 370 32.95 4.57 -2.89
C ARG A 370 32.47 5.22 -4.19
N GLY A 371 31.47 4.65 -4.85
CA GLY A 371 30.85 5.26 -6.01
C GLY A 371 30.03 6.50 -5.66
N TRP A 372 29.17 6.41 -4.64
CA TRP A 372 28.31 7.49 -4.19
C TRP A 372 29.08 8.70 -3.70
N VAL A 373 30.17 8.50 -2.93
CA VAL A 373 30.97 9.63 -2.42
C VAL A 373 31.65 10.46 -3.52
N ARG A 374 31.93 9.87 -4.70
CA ARG A 374 32.44 10.64 -5.86
C ARG A 374 31.42 11.64 -6.38
N PHE A 375 30.14 11.29 -6.34
CA PHE A 375 29.06 12.23 -6.70
C PHE A 375 28.83 13.29 -5.61
N ALA A 376 29.38 13.08 -4.41
CA ALA A 376 29.36 14.02 -3.30
C ALA A 376 30.68 14.80 -3.16
N GLY A 377 31.49 14.88 -4.23
CA GLY A 377 32.72 15.70 -4.27
C GLY A 377 34.00 15.03 -3.76
N LEU A 378 33.92 13.81 -3.19
CA LEU A 378 35.10 13.15 -2.63
C LEU A 378 35.87 12.33 -3.67
N VAL A 379 37.17 12.61 -3.80
CA VAL A 379 38.06 11.86 -4.70
C VAL A 379 38.37 10.48 -4.12
N THR A 380 38.26 9.43 -4.94
CA THR A 380 38.71 8.08 -4.53
C THR A 380 39.67 7.50 -5.57
N SER A 381 40.73 6.83 -5.11
CA SER A 381 41.77 6.24 -5.94
C SER A 381 41.70 4.71 -5.93
N THR A 382 42.10 4.07 -7.02
CA THR A 382 42.28 2.61 -7.11
C THR A 382 43.70 2.17 -6.75
N ARG A 383 44.66 3.09 -6.67
CA ARG A 383 46.07 2.84 -6.31
C ARG A 383 46.47 3.68 -5.11
N ARG A 384 47.09 3.07 -4.10
CA ARG A 384 47.88 3.82 -3.12
C ARG A 384 49.05 4.44 -3.88
N LYS A 385 49.22 5.76 -3.78
CA LYS A 385 50.50 6.36 -4.18
C LYS A 385 51.57 5.74 -3.27
N PRO A 386 52.71 5.25 -3.79
CA PRO A 386 53.79 4.79 -2.93
C PRO A 386 54.14 5.93 -1.96
N GLN A 387 54.17 5.63 -0.66
CA GLN A 387 54.77 6.53 0.31
C GLN A 387 56.18 6.82 -0.20
N ALA A 388 56.51 8.09 -0.39
CA ALA A 388 57.89 8.48 -0.60
C ALA A 388 58.66 7.97 0.63
N ILE A 389 59.52 6.99 0.41
CA ILE A 389 60.52 6.59 1.39
C ILE A 389 61.34 7.85 1.63
N ASN A 390 61.23 8.42 2.82
CA ASN A 390 62.05 9.55 3.21
C ASN A 390 63.51 9.04 3.28
N PRO A 391 64.45 9.51 2.44
CA PRO A 391 65.82 8.99 2.45
C PRO A 391 66.59 9.34 3.73
N ASP A 392 66.07 10.26 4.56
CA ASP A 392 66.78 10.78 5.73
C ASP A 392 66.66 9.92 7.01
N ARG A 393 66.50 8.60 6.86
CA ARG A 393 66.62 7.65 7.98
C ARG A 393 67.60 6.50 7.72
N GLU A 394 68.59 6.73 6.87
CA GLU A 394 69.88 6.01 6.94
C GLU A 394 70.96 6.99 7.38
N GLY A 395 71.24 7.00 8.68
CA GLY A 395 72.29 7.83 9.24
C GLY A 395 72.07 8.14 10.70
N LEU A 396 72.21 7.13 11.56
CA LEU A 396 72.96 7.21 12.80
C LEU A 396 73.06 5.79 13.37
N PHE A 397 74.32 5.33 13.41
CA PHE A 397 74.79 4.13 14.08
C PHE A 397 74.44 4.10 15.55
#